data_AF-A0A945E1C6-F1
#
_entry.id   AF-A0A945E1C6-F1
#
_cell.length_a   1.000
_cell.length_b   1.000
_cell.length_c   1.000
_cell.angle_alpha   90.00
_cell.angle_beta   90.00
_cell.angle_gamma   90.00
#
_symmetry.space_group_name_H-M   'P 1'
#
loop_
_entity.id
_entity.type
_entity.pdbx_description
1 polymer ?
#
loop_
_entity_poly.entity_id
_entity_poly.type
_entity_poly.pdbx_seq_one_letter_code
_entity_poly.pdbx_strand_id
1 'polypeptide(L)'
;MKKQSQAGKVLPILIILVVIVFIGGFLIYSDKQKNENNLSMLPTKMDDKESDETAIEKGPEQEAASAMKKESEVMEYQFSGQLSDVTDGDSSGVAKSNFENGLYSMVATFEDLPDPTGTDFYEGWVVRKGDDFSVISTGKAEIVGGQYINQYSFDEDLTDHTFYVLTIEPDDGDPAPADHILEGTMSKLSN
;
A
#
# COMPACT_ATOMS: atom_id res chain seq x y z
N MET A 1 -1.80 29.32 -53.74
CA MET A 1 -1.29 29.92 -52.48
C MET A 1 -2.00 29.24 -51.32
N LYS A 2 -1.31 28.40 -50.53
CA LYS A 2 -1.87 27.73 -49.35
C LYS A 2 -1.48 28.52 -48.10
N LYS A 3 -2.48 28.95 -47.33
CA LYS A 3 -2.32 29.74 -46.10
C LYS A 3 -2.16 28.75 -44.94
N GLN A 4 -0.96 28.67 -44.36
CA GLN A 4 -0.77 27.91 -43.12
C GLN A 4 -1.27 28.73 -41.93
N SER A 5 -2.13 28.12 -41.11
CA SER A 5 -2.61 28.68 -39.85
C SER A 5 -1.72 28.15 -38.73
N GLN A 6 -0.98 29.03 -38.06
CA GLN A 6 -0.32 28.71 -36.80
C GLN A 6 -1.31 28.93 -35.66
N ALA A 7 -1.77 27.83 -35.06
CA ALA A 7 -2.47 27.87 -33.78
C ALA A 7 -1.41 28.01 -32.67
N GLY A 8 -1.43 29.16 -32.00
CA GLY A 8 -0.55 29.46 -30.88
C GLY A 8 -0.85 28.57 -29.67
N LYS A 9 0.20 27.96 -29.13
CA LYS A 9 0.18 27.30 -27.81
C LYS A 9 0.30 28.37 -26.73
N VAL A 10 -0.82 28.69 -26.11
CA VAL A 10 -0.93 29.37 -24.81
C VAL A 10 -1.82 28.44 -23.98
N LEU A 11 -1.54 27.96 -22.77
CA LEU A 11 -0.57 28.25 -21.71
C LEU A 11 -0.73 27.10 -20.66
N PRO A 12 0.29 26.66 -19.91
CA PRO A 12 0.02 26.07 -18.60
C PRO A 12 0.95 26.68 -17.54
N ILE A 13 0.72 27.94 -17.18
CA ILE A 13 1.37 28.57 -16.02
C ILE A 13 0.44 28.55 -14.79
N LEU A 14 -0.85 28.21 -14.97
CA LEU A 14 -1.83 28.29 -13.89
C LEU A 14 -1.86 27.06 -12.96
N ILE A 15 -1.27 25.92 -13.36
CA ILE A 15 -1.26 24.68 -12.54
C ILE A 15 -0.17 24.74 -11.44
N ILE A 16 0.95 25.43 -11.69
CA ILE A 16 2.08 25.49 -10.74
C ILE A 16 1.73 26.31 -9.47
N LEU A 17 0.85 27.30 -9.56
CA LEU A 17 0.47 28.12 -8.39
C LEU A 17 -0.48 27.40 -7.41
N VAL A 18 -1.24 26.39 -7.86
CA VAL A 18 -2.12 25.62 -6.96
C VAL A 18 -1.29 24.68 -6.08
N VAL A 19 -0.23 24.07 -6.61
CA VAL A 19 0.65 23.14 -5.86
C VAL A 19 1.38 23.83 -4.70
N ILE A 20 1.81 25.09 -4.88
CA ILE A 20 2.56 25.83 -3.83
C ILE A 20 1.67 26.17 -2.62
N VAL A 21 0.35 26.37 -2.80
CA VAL A 21 -0.56 26.67 -1.68
C VAL A 21 -0.83 25.44 -0.82
N PHE A 22 -0.86 24.23 -1.40
CA PHE A 22 -1.04 22.99 -0.65
C PHE A 22 0.21 22.61 0.17
N ILE A 23 1.41 22.81 -0.36
CA ILE A 23 2.67 22.55 0.38
C ILE A 23 2.83 23.54 1.55
N GLY A 24 2.47 24.82 1.36
CA GLY A 24 2.54 25.82 2.43
C GLY A 24 1.53 25.62 3.56
N GLY A 25 0.33 25.09 3.26
CA GLY A 25 -0.70 24.83 4.26
C GLY A 25 -0.40 23.63 5.16
N PHE A 26 0.27 22.61 4.64
CA PHE A 26 0.58 21.39 5.39
C PHE A 26 1.62 21.61 6.50
N LEU A 27 2.62 22.47 6.27
CA LEU A 27 3.67 22.73 7.26
C LEU A 27 3.20 23.51 8.50
N ILE A 28 2.06 24.21 8.45
CA ILE A 28 1.52 24.95 9.61
C ILE A 28 0.66 24.04 10.51
N TYR A 29 0.16 22.91 9.99
CA TYR A 29 -0.75 22.04 10.74
C TYR A 29 -0.06 20.92 11.54
N SER A 30 1.21 20.63 11.29
CA SER A 30 1.92 19.50 11.91
C SER A 30 2.46 19.76 13.33
N ASP A 31 2.39 20.98 13.88
CA ASP A 31 3.01 21.30 15.19
C ASP A 31 2.07 21.12 16.41
N LYS A 32 0.91 20.45 16.26
CA LYS A 32 -0.11 20.38 17.33
C LYS A 32 -0.41 18.99 17.92
N GLN A 33 0.51 18.03 17.82
CA GLN A 33 0.39 16.72 18.50
C GLN A 33 1.68 16.33 19.27
N LYS A 34 2.10 17.14 20.23
CA LYS A 34 3.08 16.76 21.27
C LYS A 34 2.62 17.18 22.66
N ASN A 35 1.72 16.38 23.24
CA ASN A 35 1.42 16.19 24.67
C ASN A 35 0.15 15.33 24.69
N GLU A 36 0.06 14.16 25.32
CA GLU A 36 0.46 13.81 26.67
C GLU A 36 0.73 12.30 26.73
N ASN A 37 1.81 11.87 27.38
CA ASN A 37 1.92 10.57 28.04
C ASN A 37 2.98 10.69 29.14
N ASN A 38 2.62 11.40 30.20
CA ASN A 38 3.24 11.26 31.50
C ASN A 38 2.77 9.92 32.08
N LEU A 39 3.60 8.88 32.01
CA LEU A 39 3.41 7.69 32.84
C LEU A 39 4.58 7.54 33.80
N SER A 40 4.19 7.50 35.07
CA SER A 40 5.02 7.65 36.25
C SER A 40 6.18 6.66 36.34
N MET A 41 7.35 7.25 36.50
CA MET A 41 8.54 6.65 37.08
C MET A 41 8.24 6.15 38.51
N LEU A 42 8.31 4.83 38.72
CA LEU A 42 8.50 4.25 40.05
C LEU A 42 9.83 3.48 40.06
N PRO A 43 10.66 3.65 41.10
CA PRO A 43 11.92 2.94 41.23
C PRO A 43 11.68 1.60 41.93
N THR A 44 12.11 0.50 41.33
CA THR A 44 12.17 -0.79 42.05
C THR A 44 13.56 -1.39 41.94
N LYS A 45 14.08 -1.68 43.12
CA LYS A 45 15.43 -2.08 43.49
C LYS A 45 15.93 -3.32 42.74
N MET A 46 17.23 -3.28 42.45
CA MET A 46 18.08 -4.46 42.33
C MET A 46 18.13 -5.17 43.68
N ASP A 47 17.77 -6.44 43.71
CA ASP A 47 18.20 -7.38 44.74
C ASP A 47 18.72 -8.63 44.01
N ASP A 48 20.03 -8.82 44.09
CA ASP A 48 20.72 -10.05 43.72
C ASP A 48 20.22 -11.20 44.59
N LYS A 49 19.80 -12.31 43.97
CA LYS A 49 19.82 -13.60 44.66
C LYS A 49 19.98 -14.78 43.70
N GLU A 50 21.24 -15.14 43.55
CA GLU A 50 21.74 -16.49 43.29
C GLU A 50 21.14 -17.49 44.28
N SER A 51 20.47 -18.52 43.78
CA SER A 51 20.64 -19.92 44.19
C SER A 51 19.49 -20.79 43.68
N ASP A 52 19.87 -21.85 42.99
CA ASP A 52 19.54 -23.24 43.35
C ASP A 52 18.81 -24.05 42.28
N GLU A 53 19.38 -25.23 42.10
CA GLU A 53 19.02 -26.29 41.18
C GLU A 53 17.64 -26.89 41.51
N THR A 54 17.19 -27.64 40.52
CA THR A 54 16.38 -28.86 40.60
C THR A 54 14.86 -28.81 40.42
N ALA A 55 14.46 -29.77 39.58
CA ALA A 55 13.15 -30.40 39.38
C ALA A 55 12.55 -30.17 37.99
N ILE A 56 12.84 -31.15 37.14
CA ILE A 56 12.16 -31.52 35.91
C ILE A 56 10.66 -31.66 36.18
N GLU A 57 9.84 -30.82 35.54
CA GLU A 57 8.41 -31.05 35.36
C GLU A 57 8.11 -31.20 33.87
N LYS A 58 7.53 -32.35 33.52
CA LYS A 58 7.16 -32.74 32.16
C LYS A 58 5.77 -32.19 31.82
N GLY A 59 5.62 -31.64 30.61
CA GLY A 59 4.34 -31.37 29.92
C GLY A 59 3.93 -29.90 29.94
N PRO A 60 3.47 -29.28 28.82
CA PRO A 60 2.62 -29.86 27.77
C PRO A 60 3.19 -29.62 26.35
N GLU A 61 3.90 -30.61 25.80
CA GLU A 61 4.51 -30.49 24.45
C GLU A 61 3.61 -31.06 23.34
N GLN A 62 2.35 -31.42 23.65
CA GLN A 62 1.49 -32.19 22.75
C GLN A 62 0.09 -31.62 22.55
N GLU A 63 -0.09 -30.30 22.67
CA GLU A 63 -1.29 -29.59 22.17
C GLU A 63 -0.98 -28.46 21.16
N ALA A 64 0.30 -28.14 20.93
CA ALA A 64 0.69 -27.10 19.96
C ALA A 64 0.64 -27.54 18.49
N ALA A 65 0.50 -28.85 18.22
CA ALA A 65 0.51 -29.38 16.85
C ALA A 65 -0.88 -29.40 16.18
N SER A 66 -1.96 -29.05 16.87
CA SER A 66 -3.33 -29.11 16.33
C SER A 66 -3.87 -27.78 15.80
N ALA A 67 -3.12 -26.68 15.91
CA ALA A 67 -3.58 -25.34 15.52
C ALA A 67 -3.14 -24.89 14.11
N MET A 68 -2.33 -25.68 13.40
CA MET A 68 -1.65 -25.24 12.18
C MET A 68 -2.10 -25.99 10.92
N LYS A 69 -3.39 -26.27 10.83
CA LYS A 69 -4.07 -26.63 9.58
C LYS A 69 -5.19 -25.61 9.33
N LYS A 70 -4.81 -24.34 9.29
CA LYS A 70 -5.68 -23.28 8.75
C LYS A 70 -5.74 -23.55 7.25
N GLU A 71 -6.71 -24.38 6.88
CA GLU A 71 -7.12 -24.64 5.51
C GLU A 71 -7.23 -23.27 4.83
N SER A 72 -6.42 -23.07 3.78
CA SER A 72 -6.43 -21.82 3.02
C SER A 72 -7.82 -21.69 2.40
N GLU A 73 -8.71 -20.96 3.07
CA GLU A 73 -9.99 -20.60 2.47
C GLU A 73 -9.67 -19.90 1.15
N VAL A 74 -10.14 -20.49 0.05
CA VAL A 74 -10.00 -19.91 -1.28
C VAL A 74 -10.85 -18.65 -1.27
N MET A 75 -10.21 -17.49 -1.14
CA MET A 75 -10.92 -16.22 -1.22
C MET A 75 -11.47 -16.05 -2.64
N GLU A 76 -12.78 -15.98 -2.76
CA GLU A 76 -13.44 -15.59 -4.00
C GLU A 76 -13.39 -14.07 -4.14
N TYR A 77 -12.77 -13.57 -5.20
CA TYR A 77 -12.69 -12.13 -5.45
C TYR A 77 -13.91 -11.66 -6.24
N GLN A 78 -14.48 -10.51 -5.85
CA GLN A 78 -15.66 -9.94 -6.52
C GLN A 78 -15.28 -8.97 -7.65
N PHE A 79 -14.07 -8.41 -7.60
CA PHE A 79 -13.57 -7.45 -8.59
C PHE A 79 -12.23 -7.91 -9.14
N SER A 80 -11.97 -7.61 -10.41
CA SER A 80 -10.66 -7.81 -11.02
C SER A 80 -10.40 -6.80 -12.14
N GLY A 81 -9.12 -6.46 -12.34
CA GLY A 81 -8.66 -5.59 -13.42
C GLY A 81 -7.29 -6.01 -13.91
N GLN A 82 -7.09 -5.97 -15.23
CA GLN A 82 -5.77 -6.06 -15.84
C GLN A 82 -5.04 -4.73 -15.63
N LEU A 83 -3.74 -4.81 -15.36
CA LEU A 83 -2.84 -3.66 -15.19
C LEU A 83 -1.91 -3.59 -16.39
N SER A 84 -1.74 -2.40 -16.95
CA SER A 84 -0.92 -2.15 -18.13
C SER A 84 0.22 -1.20 -17.80
N ASP A 85 1.39 -1.43 -18.41
CA ASP A 85 2.54 -0.55 -18.34
C ASP A 85 2.22 0.84 -18.91
N VAL A 86 2.66 1.88 -18.20
CA VAL A 86 2.52 3.29 -18.60
C VAL A 86 3.86 3.99 -18.83
N THR A 87 4.95 3.23 -18.89
CA THR A 87 6.36 3.67 -19.00
C THR A 87 7.05 3.25 -20.30
N ASP A 88 6.28 2.76 -21.28
CA ASP A 88 6.77 2.12 -22.52
C ASP A 88 7.54 0.80 -22.29
N GLY A 89 7.38 0.17 -21.12
CA GLY A 89 7.89 -1.16 -20.79
C GLY A 89 6.95 -2.30 -21.22
N ASP A 90 7.32 -3.53 -20.85
CA ASP A 90 6.54 -4.75 -21.11
C ASP A 90 5.87 -5.32 -19.85
N SER A 91 5.90 -4.57 -18.74
CA SER A 91 5.38 -5.03 -17.45
C SER A 91 3.86 -5.19 -17.51
N SER A 92 3.32 -6.12 -16.73
CA SER A 92 1.86 -6.27 -16.62
C SER A 92 1.45 -6.76 -15.25
N GLY A 93 0.15 -6.82 -14.99
CA GLY A 93 -0.34 -7.39 -13.75
C GLY A 93 -1.85 -7.57 -13.71
N VAL A 94 -2.31 -8.11 -12.59
CA VAL A 94 -3.73 -8.28 -12.29
C VAL A 94 -3.97 -7.85 -10.85
N ALA A 95 -4.91 -6.92 -10.66
CA ALA A 95 -5.45 -6.59 -9.35
C ALA A 95 -6.80 -7.30 -9.15
N LYS A 96 -7.04 -7.77 -7.94
CA LYS A 96 -8.30 -8.40 -7.51
C LYS A 96 -8.68 -7.91 -6.12
N SER A 97 -9.96 -7.69 -5.88
CA SER A 97 -10.45 -7.29 -4.57
C SER A 97 -11.81 -7.88 -4.22
N ASN A 98 -12.10 -7.94 -2.92
CA ASN A 98 -13.34 -8.38 -2.33
C ASN A 98 -13.64 -7.52 -1.08
N PHE A 99 -14.91 -7.39 -0.72
CA PHE A 99 -15.32 -6.92 0.61
C PHE A 99 -16.33 -7.91 1.17
N GLU A 100 -15.93 -8.62 2.23
CA GLU A 100 -16.73 -9.66 2.84
C GLU A 100 -16.51 -9.68 4.36
N ASN A 101 -17.58 -9.91 5.12
CA ASN A 101 -17.54 -9.95 6.59
C ASN A 101 -16.90 -8.71 7.24
N GLY A 102 -17.06 -7.54 6.63
CA GLY A 102 -16.50 -6.28 7.13
C GLY A 102 -15.00 -6.10 6.85
N LEU A 103 -14.41 -6.94 6.00
CA LEU A 103 -13.01 -6.89 5.63
C LEU A 103 -12.87 -6.71 4.11
N TYR A 104 -12.23 -5.62 3.72
CA TYR A 104 -11.72 -5.44 2.37
C TYR A 104 -10.42 -6.22 2.24
N SER A 105 -10.30 -6.98 1.17
CA SER A 105 -9.11 -7.77 0.83
C SER A 105 -8.73 -7.49 -0.62
N MET A 106 -7.46 -7.20 -0.86
CA MET A 106 -6.92 -6.95 -2.19
C MET A 106 -5.61 -7.71 -2.39
N VAL A 107 -5.44 -8.24 -3.60
CA VAL A 107 -4.16 -8.77 -4.08
C VAL A 107 -3.90 -8.24 -5.49
N ALA A 108 -2.68 -7.77 -5.71
CA ALA A 108 -2.15 -7.46 -7.03
C ALA A 108 -0.91 -8.31 -7.28
N THR A 109 -0.85 -8.95 -8.44
CA THR A 109 0.31 -9.75 -8.90
C THR A 109 0.86 -9.14 -10.17
N PHE A 110 2.19 -9.13 -10.30
CA PHE A 110 2.86 -8.46 -11.40
C PHE A 110 3.77 -9.39 -12.18
N GLU A 111 3.93 -9.13 -13.47
CA GLU A 111 4.78 -9.90 -14.38
C GLU A 111 5.75 -8.94 -15.08
N ASP A 112 6.96 -9.41 -15.32
CA ASP A 112 8.00 -8.72 -16.07
C ASP A 112 8.41 -7.33 -15.53
N LEU A 113 8.15 -7.06 -14.24
CA LEU A 113 8.69 -5.87 -13.57
C LEU A 113 10.22 -5.94 -13.48
N PRO A 114 10.95 -4.87 -13.87
CA PRO A 114 12.38 -4.79 -13.62
C PRO A 114 12.67 -4.67 -12.12
N ASP A 115 13.86 -5.09 -11.70
CA ASP A 115 14.29 -4.85 -10.33
C ASP A 115 14.47 -3.35 -10.08
N PRO A 116 13.94 -2.80 -8.97
CA PRO A 116 14.17 -1.42 -8.56
C PRO A 116 15.66 -1.07 -8.47
N THR A 117 16.00 0.19 -8.76
CA THR A 117 17.37 0.68 -8.64
C THR A 117 17.69 1.14 -7.23
N GLY A 118 18.84 0.74 -6.70
CA GLY A 118 19.32 1.26 -5.42
C GLY A 118 18.40 0.89 -4.24
N THR A 119 17.76 1.90 -3.66
CA THR A 119 16.82 1.76 -2.52
C THR A 119 15.37 1.94 -2.91
N ASP A 120 15.09 2.13 -4.20
CA ASP A 120 13.73 2.30 -4.70
C ASP A 120 12.92 1.03 -4.47
N PHE A 121 11.59 1.15 -4.40
CA PHE A 121 10.70 0.02 -4.19
C PHE A 121 9.35 0.25 -4.87
N TYR A 122 8.65 -0.84 -5.18
CA TYR A 122 7.29 -0.73 -5.72
C TYR A 122 6.27 -0.54 -4.60
N GLU A 123 5.31 0.37 -4.80
CA GLU A 123 4.19 0.61 -3.89
C GLU A 123 2.85 0.58 -4.63
N GLY A 124 1.86 -0.06 -4.01
CA GLY A 124 0.52 -0.14 -4.55
C GLY A 124 -0.38 0.98 -4.02
N TRP A 125 -1.35 1.39 -4.84
CA TRP A 125 -2.36 2.38 -4.49
C TRP A 125 -3.73 1.97 -5.03
N VAL A 126 -4.76 2.10 -4.19
CA VAL A 126 -6.15 2.05 -4.63
C VAL A 126 -6.73 3.45 -4.69
N VAL A 127 -7.42 3.76 -5.78
CA VAL A 127 -7.85 5.10 -6.14
C VAL A 127 -9.33 5.11 -6.44
N ARG A 128 -10.06 6.01 -5.77
CA ARG A 128 -11.41 6.41 -6.12
C ARG A 128 -11.33 7.63 -7.04
N LYS A 129 -11.85 7.52 -8.26
CA LYS A 129 -11.92 8.62 -9.23
C LYS A 129 -13.26 9.35 -9.11
N GLY A 130 -13.31 10.63 -9.48
CA GLY A 130 -14.54 11.44 -9.52
C GLY A 130 -14.51 12.62 -8.55
N ASP A 131 -15.70 13.10 -8.17
CA ASP A 131 -15.86 14.27 -7.30
C ASP A 131 -15.34 14.01 -5.87
N ASP A 132 -15.46 12.76 -5.38
CA ASP A 132 -14.93 12.30 -4.11
C ASP A 132 -13.57 11.59 -4.30
N PHE A 133 -12.63 12.26 -4.97
CA PHE A 133 -11.30 11.71 -5.23
C PHE A 133 -10.59 11.29 -3.92
N SER A 134 -10.11 10.06 -3.88
CA SER A 134 -9.39 9.48 -2.74
C SER A 134 -8.30 8.54 -3.22
N VAL A 135 -7.16 8.54 -2.54
CA VAL A 135 -5.99 7.69 -2.82
C VAL A 135 -5.54 7.07 -1.51
N ILE A 136 -5.41 5.76 -1.49
CA ILE A 136 -5.00 4.98 -0.32
C ILE A 136 -3.81 4.12 -0.71
N SER A 137 -2.69 4.27 0.00
CA SER A 137 -1.54 3.37 -0.11
C SER A 137 -1.94 1.98 0.35
N THR A 138 -1.55 0.98 -0.43
CA THR A 138 -1.68 -0.44 -0.08
C THR A 138 -0.33 -1.05 0.31
N GLY A 139 0.68 -0.21 0.56
CA GLY A 139 2.01 -0.59 1.02
C GLY A 139 2.92 -1.15 -0.07
N LYS A 140 4.14 -1.49 0.35
CA LYS A 140 5.20 -2.01 -0.53
C LYS A 140 4.79 -3.35 -1.16
N ALA A 141 5.16 -3.57 -2.41
CA ALA A 141 5.08 -4.89 -3.02
C ALA A 141 6.22 -5.78 -2.49
N GLU A 142 5.92 -7.04 -2.23
CA GLU A 142 6.87 -8.03 -1.72
C GLU A 142 7.13 -9.11 -2.78
N ILE A 143 8.34 -9.69 -2.76
CA ILE A 143 8.67 -10.80 -3.64
C ILE A 143 8.24 -12.12 -2.97
N VAL A 144 7.28 -12.81 -3.57
CA VAL A 144 6.82 -14.13 -3.15
C VAL A 144 7.01 -15.10 -4.30
N GLY A 145 7.87 -16.11 -4.11
CA GLY A 145 8.12 -17.11 -5.16
C GLY A 145 8.77 -16.53 -6.43
N GLY A 146 9.50 -15.42 -6.31
CA GLY A 146 10.14 -14.73 -7.45
C GLY A 146 9.21 -13.78 -8.21
N GLN A 147 7.99 -13.57 -7.74
CA GLN A 147 7.04 -12.63 -8.31
C GLN A 147 6.75 -11.50 -7.32
N TYR A 148 6.66 -10.25 -7.79
CA TYR A 148 6.17 -9.16 -6.96
C TYR A 148 4.66 -9.31 -6.74
N ILE A 149 4.24 -9.18 -5.48
CA ILE A 149 2.85 -9.23 -5.04
C ILE A 149 2.61 -8.09 -4.06
N ASN A 150 1.52 -7.37 -4.23
CA ASN A 150 1.03 -6.42 -3.23
C ASN A 150 -0.27 -6.96 -2.62
N GLN A 151 -0.30 -7.11 -1.29
CA GLN A 151 -1.44 -7.60 -0.53
C GLN A 151 -1.88 -6.55 0.47
N TYR A 152 -3.19 -6.35 0.58
CA TYR A 152 -3.74 -5.33 1.47
C TYR A 152 -5.08 -5.75 2.04
N SER A 153 -5.32 -5.37 3.30
CA SER A 153 -6.59 -5.59 3.97
C SER A 153 -6.99 -4.40 4.82
N PHE A 154 -8.28 -4.08 4.85
CA PHE A 154 -8.81 -2.93 5.59
C PHE A 154 -10.20 -3.23 6.15
N ASP A 155 -10.56 -2.66 7.30
CA ASP A 155 -11.82 -2.91 8.01
C ASP A 155 -12.99 -2.01 7.56
N GLU A 156 -12.80 -1.30 6.43
CA GLU A 156 -13.84 -0.53 5.74
C GLU A 156 -14.00 -0.98 4.29
N ASP A 157 -15.15 -0.68 3.70
CA ASP A 157 -15.46 -1.01 2.31
C ASP A 157 -14.75 -0.03 1.36
N LEU A 158 -13.76 -0.54 0.63
CA LEU A 158 -13.04 0.19 -0.42
C LEU A 158 -13.41 -0.29 -1.83
N THR A 159 -14.54 -0.96 -2.02
CA THR A 159 -14.95 -1.49 -3.35
C THR A 159 -15.23 -0.41 -4.39
N ASP A 160 -15.40 0.84 -3.96
CA ASP A 160 -15.50 2.00 -4.86
C ASP A 160 -14.15 2.58 -5.30
N HIS A 161 -13.02 2.13 -4.71
CA HIS A 161 -11.67 2.43 -5.17
C HIS A 161 -11.31 1.50 -6.35
N THR A 162 -11.99 1.73 -7.45
CA THR A 162 -11.98 0.86 -8.64
C THR A 162 -10.73 1.00 -9.51
N PHE A 163 -9.79 1.88 -9.18
CA PHE A 163 -8.56 2.05 -9.95
C PHE A 163 -7.34 1.66 -9.11
N TYR A 164 -6.44 0.89 -9.70
CA TYR A 164 -5.19 0.48 -9.07
C TYR A 164 -4.02 1.11 -9.80
N VAL A 165 -3.03 1.57 -9.03
CA VAL A 165 -1.76 2.10 -9.52
C VAL A 165 -0.63 1.39 -8.80
N LEU A 166 0.38 0.97 -9.55
CA LEU A 166 1.69 0.60 -9.02
C LEU A 166 2.66 1.72 -9.34
N THR A 167 3.39 2.20 -8.34
CA THR A 167 4.43 3.22 -8.50
C THR A 167 5.82 2.64 -8.18
N ILE A 168 6.87 3.31 -8.67
CA ILE A 168 8.24 3.14 -8.21
C ILE A 168 8.59 4.31 -7.28
N GLU A 169 8.80 4.01 -6.00
CA GLU A 169 8.98 5.00 -4.93
C GLU A 169 10.45 5.08 -4.50
N PRO A 170 11.03 6.28 -4.35
CA PRO A 170 12.31 6.45 -3.68
C PRO A 170 12.18 6.24 -2.17
N ASP A 171 13.22 5.72 -1.53
CA ASP A 171 13.29 5.63 -0.06
C ASP A 171 13.81 6.95 0.57
N ASP A 172 13.08 8.04 0.34
CA ASP A 172 13.45 9.39 0.77
C ASP A 172 12.55 9.96 1.89
N GLY A 173 11.48 9.24 2.24
CA GLY A 173 10.52 9.62 3.28
C GLY A 173 9.41 10.57 2.82
N ASP A 174 9.28 10.86 1.52
CA ASP A 174 8.09 11.51 0.96
C ASP A 174 6.93 10.49 0.86
N PRO A 175 5.78 10.72 1.52
CA PRO A 175 4.64 9.82 1.43
C PRO A 175 3.77 10.02 0.17
N ALA A 176 4.09 10.97 -0.70
CA ALA A 176 3.33 11.19 -1.93
C ALA A 176 3.69 10.14 -2.99
N PRO A 177 2.73 9.67 -3.81
CA PRO A 177 3.03 8.76 -4.91
C PRO A 177 4.04 9.37 -5.89
N ALA A 178 5.05 8.58 -6.27
CA ALA A 178 6.06 8.95 -7.26
C ALA A 178 5.65 8.49 -8.68
N ASP A 179 6.57 7.90 -9.43
CA ASP A 179 6.36 7.59 -10.85
C ASP A 179 5.48 6.35 -11.02
N HIS A 180 4.44 6.46 -11.85
CA HIS A 180 3.52 5.38 -12.15
C HIS A 180 4.16 4.37 -13.12
N ILE A 181 4.04 3.08 -12.80
CA ILE A 181 4.57 1.97 -13.59
C ILE A 181 3.43 1.18 -14.24
N LEU A 182 2.46 0.75 -13.44
CA LEU A 182 1.29 0.02 -13.92
C LEU A 182 0.00 0.71 -13.49
N GLU A 183 -1.00 0.69 -14.37
CA GLU A 183 -2.32 1.23 -14.08
C GLU A 183 -3.43 0.29 -14.58
N GLY A 184 -4.56 0.24 -13.87
CA GLY A 184 -5.71 -0.52 -14.34
C GLY A 184 -7.00 -0.25 -13.56
N THR A 185 -8.14 -0.53 -14.21
CA THR A 185 -9.47 -0.41 -13.58
C THR A 185 -9.99 -1.80 -13.21
N MET A 186 -10.28 -2.00 -11.94
CA MET A 186 -10.97 -3.17 -11.43
C MET A 186 -12.47 -3.06 -11.69
N SER A 187 -13.04 -4.10 -12.27
CA SER A 187 -14.48 -4.22 -12.54
C SER A 187 -15.05 -5.42 -11.83
N LYS A 188 -16.34 -5.36 -11.48
CA LYS A 188 -17.05 -6.48 -10.88
C LYS A 188 -17.03 -7.69 -11.82
N LEU A 189 -16.69 -8.86 -11.30
CA LEU A 189 -16.76 -10.11 -12.04
C LEU A 189 -18.23 -10.50 -12.25
N SER A 190 -18.57 -10.86 -13.48
CA SER A 190 -19.87 -11.44 -13.79
C SER A 190 -19.86 -12.90 -13.39
N ASN A 191 -20.70 -13.27 -12.43
CA ASN A 191 -20.98 -14.67 -12.07
C ASN A 191 -21.91 -15.33 -13.09
#